data_AF-A0A7J9WWX8-F1
#
_entry.id   AF-A0A7J9WWX8-F1
#
_cell.length_a   1.000
_cell.length_b   1.000
_cell.length_c   1.000
_cell.angle_alpha   90.00
_cell.angle_beta   90.00
_cell.angle_gamma   90.00
#
_symmetry.space_group_name_H-M   'P 1'
#
loop_
_entity.id
_entity.type
_entity.pdbx_description
1 polymer ?
#
loop_
_entity_poly.entity_id
_entity_poly.type
_entity_poly.pdbx_seq_one_letter_code
_entity_poly.pdbx_strand_id
1 'polypeptide(L)'
;MYEFAIVLLLGIGTFKLVDMVGEYLNLSKITTLFTIVVGVLVAWALDFSLFAQWDVAVRSDFLGYVGTGLMIAAAGYAAPKVFEHVAEIIGHPRSGDHIKAA
;
A
#
# COMPACT_ATOMS: atom_id res chain seq x y z
N MET A 1 -4.52 -16.97 -4.50
CA MET A 1 -5.41 -15.93 -3.91
C MET A 1 -4.81 -15.24 -2.68
N TYR A 2 -3.99 -15.92 -1.87
CA TYR A 2 -3.40 -15.34 -0.65
C TYR A 2 -2.25 -14.37 -0.94
N GLU A 3 -1.60 -14.50 -2.10
CA GLU A 3 -0.43 -13.74 -2.51
C GLU A 3 -0.77 -12.25 -2.62
N PHE A 4 -1.96 -11.95 -3.14
CA PHE A 4 -2.49 -10.58 -3.17
C PHE A 4 -2.70 -10.01 -1.76
N ALA A 5 -3.29 -10.80 -0.85
CA ALA A 5 -3.50 -10.37 0.53
C ALA A 5 -2.17 -10.15 1.25
N ILE A 6 -1.17 -11.01 1.00
CA ILE A 6 0.19 -10.86 1.53
C ILE A 6 0.80 -9.54 1.05
N VAL A 7 0.74 -9.23 -0.25
CA VAL A 7 1.24 -7.96 -0.80
C VAL A 7 0.51 -6.76 -0.21
N LEU A 8 -0.82 -6.86 -0.06
CA LEU A 8 -1.62 -5.78 0.51
C LEU A 8 -1.21 -5.50 1.96
N LEU A 9 -1.10 -6.55 2.78
CA LEU A 9 -0.69 -6.44 4.19
C LEU A 9 0.76 -5.95 4.31
N LEU A 10 1.67 -6.45 3.49
CA LEU A 10 3.05 -5.96 3.40
C LEU A 10 3.09 -4.50 2.96
N GLY A 11 2.24 -4.10 2.02
CA GLY A 11 2.11 -2.73 1.56
C GLY A 11 1.68 -1.80 2.70
N ILE A 12 0.64 -2.18 3.44
CA ILE A 12 0.17 -1.43 4.61
C ILE A 12 1.26 -1.34 5.69
N GLY A 13 1.92 -2.46 6.01
CA GLY A 13 3.02 -2.49 6.97
C GLY A 13 4.19 -1.61 6.54
N THR A 14 4.58 -1.68 5.27
CA THR A 14 5.64 -0.85 4.67
C THR A 14 5.27 0.63 4.71
N PHE A 15 4.03 0.97 4.37
CA PHE A 15 3.55 2.34 4.46
C PHE A 15 3.64 2.86 5.90
N LYS A 16 3.28 2.04 6.89
CA LYS A 16 3.36 2.46 8.30
C LYS A 16 4.81 2.72 8.74
N LEU A 17 5.76 1.91 8.26
CA LEU A 17 7.19 2.16 8.52
C LEU A 17 7.64 3.48 7.91
N VAL A 18 7.24 3.76 6.67
CA VAL A 18 7.59 5.02 5.99
C VAL A 18 6.96 6.22 6.67
N ASP A 19 5.68 6.12 7.04
CA ASP A 19 4.95 7.15 7.79
C ASP A 19 5.66 7.49 9.11
N MET A 20 6.02 6.45 9.89
CA MET A 20 6.75 6.61 11.14
C MET A 20 8.11 7.29 10.91
N VAL A 21 8.88 6.87 9.90
CA VAL A 21 10.17 7.48 9.57
C VAL A 21 10.00 8.92 9.07
N GLY A 22 8.96 9.21 8.29
CA GLY A 22 8.62 10.54 7.80
C GLY A 22 8.23 11.53 8.89
N GLU A 23 7.67 11.04 10.00
CA GLU A 23 7.38 11.84 11.18
C GLU A 23 8.66 12.23 11.94
N TYR A 24 9.65 11.33 12.00
CA TYR A 24 10.94 11.58 12.67
C TYR A 24 11.94 12.37 11.82
N LEU A 25 11.96 12.12 10.52
CA LEU A 25 12.86 12.74 9.56
C LEU A 25 11.99 13.51 8.57
N ASN A 26 12.13 14.83 8.50
CA ASN A 26 11.28 15.70 7.67
C ASN A 26 11.47 15.41 6.16
N LEU A 27 10.88 14.32 5.68
CA LEU A 27 11.14 13.64 4.41
C LEU A 27 10.20 14.10 3.29
N SER A 28 9.43 15.17 3.50
CA SER A 28 8.29 15.59 2.66
C SER A 28 8.55 15.64 1.15
N LYS A 29 9.80 15.87 0.72
CA LYS A 29 10.18 15.88 -0.71
C LYS A 29 10.57 14.52 -1.29
N ILE A 30 11.01 13.58 -0.46
CA ILE A 30 11.56 12.28 -0.91
C ILE A 30 10.78 11.08 -0.38
N THR A 31 9.69 11.28 0.35
CA THR A 31 8.86 10.20 0.90
C THR A 31 8.49 9.17 -0.16
N THR A 32 8.04 9.58 -1.35
CA THR A 32 7.67 8.64 -2.43
C THR A 32 8.83 7.75 -2.88
N LEU A 33 10.00 8.36 -3.10
CA LEU A 33 11.20 7.60 -3.49
C LEU A 33 11.63 6.67 -2.35
N PHE A 34 11.56 7.15 -1.11
CA PHE A 34 11.85 6.37 0.07
C PHE A 34 10.88 5.18 0.21
N THR A 35 9.57 5.36 -0.01
CA THR A 35 8.58 4.27 0.01
C THR A 35 8.91 3.20 -1.02
N ILE A 36 9.32 3.59 -2.23
CA ILE A 36 9.73 2.64 -3.27
C ILE A 36 10.96 1.86 -2.82
N VAL A 37 11.98 2.54 -2.30
CA VAL A 37 13.21 1.91 -1.82
C VAL A 37 12.91 0.95 -0.67
N VAL A 38 12.10 1.36 0.30
CA VAL A 38 11.69 0.49 1.42
C VAL A 38 10.88 -0.70 0.92
N GLY A 39 9.95 -0.51 -0.02
CA GLY A 39 9.18 -1.61 -0.62
C GLY A 39 10.08 -2.66 -1.29
N VAL A 40 11.07 -2.21 -2.07
CA VAL A 40 12.07 -3.11 -2.68
C VAL A 40 12.94 -3.78 -1.62
N LEU A 41 13.39 -3.05 -0.60
CA LEU A 41 14.17 -3.62 0.50
C LEU A 41 13.39 -4.68 1.28
N VAL A 42 12.10 -4.45 1.54
CA VAL A 42 11.23 -5.42 2.23
C VAL A 42 11.05 -6.68 1.38
N ALA A 43 10.75 -6.54 0.09
CA ALA A 43 10.61 -7.69 -0.81
C ALA A 43 11.91 -8.49 -0.89
N TRP A 44 13.05 -7.81 -1.02
CA TRP A 44 14.36 -8.44 -1.08
C TRP A 44 14.75 -9.11 0.25
N ALA A 45 14.56 -8.45 1.39
CA ALA A 45 14.92 -8.99 2.71
C ALA A 45 14.08 -10.21 3.10
N LEU A 46 12.89 -10.36 2.51
CA LEU A 46 12.00 -11.51 2.72
C LEU A 46 12.15 -12.57 1.61
N ASP A 47 13.07 -12.39 0.66
CA ASP A 47 13.20 -13.19 -0.56
C ASP A 47 11.85 -13.41 -1.27
N PHE A 48 10.98 -12.39 -1.20
CA PHE A 48 9.60 -12.48 -1.64
C PHE A 48 9.43 -11.94 -3.06
N SER A 49 9.12 -12.84 -3.99
CA SER A 49 8.82 -12.53 -5.38
C SER A 49 7.40 -12.95 -5.74
N LEU A 50 6.54 -11.97 -6.01
CA LEU A 50 5.16 -12.19 -6.45
C LEU A 50 5.12 -12.86 -7.82
N PHE A 51 6.08 -12.53 -8.69
CA PHE A 51 6.21 -13.11 -10.01
C PHE A 51 6.55 -14.59 -9.93
N ALA A 52 7.43 -14.99 -9.01
CA ALA A 52 7.72 -16.40 -8.76
C ALA A 52 6.49 -17.14 -8.22
N GLN A 53 5.71 -16.51 -7.33
CA GLN A 53 4.48 -17.13 -6.82
C GLN A 53 3.36 -17.26 -7.86
N TRP A 54 3.33 -16.40 -8.87
CA TRP A 54 2.37 -16.46 -9.97
C TRP A 54 2.89 -17.19 -11.21
N ASP A 55 4.04 -17.87 -11.09
CA ASP A 55 4.70 -18.60 -12.19
C ASP A 55 4.98 -17.71 -13.43
N VAL A 56 5.23 -16.42 -13.19
CA VAL A 56 5.59 -15.45 -14.23
C VAL A 56 7.11 -15.43 -14.37
N ALA A 57 7.59 -15.86 -15.53
CA ALA A 57 9.01 -15.86 -15.83
C ALA A 57 9.57 -14.43 -15.88
N VAL A 58 10.57 -14.15 -15.04
CA VAL A 58 11.32 -12.89 -15.02
C VAL A 58 12.77 -13.19 -15.37
N ARG A 59 13.45 -12.23 -16.03
CA ARG A 59 14.84 -12.37 -16.48
C ARG A 59 15.82 -12.70 -15.34
N SER A 60 15.55 -12.25 -14.11
CA SER A 60 16.34 -12.56 -12.94
C SER A 60 15.50 -12.44 -11.66
N ASP A 61 15.90 -13.18 -10.62
CA ASP A 61 15.23 -13.17 -9.31
C ASP A 61 15.24 -11.77 -8.68
N PHE A 62 16.36 -11.06 -8.82
CA PHE A 62 16.48 -9.68 -8.37
C PHE A 62 15.44 -8.76 -9.00
N LEU A 63 15.17 -8.92 -10.30
CA LEU A 63 14.15 -8.12 -10.97
C LEU A 63 12.73 -8.48 -10.49
N GLY A 64 12.51 -9.74 -10.09
CA GLY A 64 11.30 -10.19 -9.41
C GLY A 64 11.10 -9.50 -8.06
N TYR A 65 12.15 -9.36 -7.25
CA TYR A 65 12.09 -8.63 -5.97
C TYR A 65 11.84 -7.13 -6.18
N VAL A 66 12.50 -6.50 -7.16
CA VAL A 66 12.27 -5.08 -7.49
C VAL A 66 10.83 -4.84 -7.91
N GLY A 67 10.30 -5.66 -8.82
CA GLY A 67 8.90 -5.54 -9.25
C GLY A 67 7.92 -5.78 -8.10
N THR A 68 8.19 -6.76 -7.24
CA THR A 68 7.35 -7.05 -6.06
C THR A 68 7.38 -5.90 -5.06
N GLY A 69 8.55 -5.32 -4.81
CA GLY A 69 8.71 -4.17 -3.95
C GLY A 69 7.99 -2.93 -4.46
N LEU A 70 7.95 -2.72 -5.78
CA LEU A 70 7.13 -1.67 -6.39
C LEU A 70 5.64 -1.92 -6.16
N MET A 71 5.18 -3.16 -6.28
CA MET A 71 3.78 -3.52 -6.00
C MET A 71 3.42 -3.31 -4.52
N ILE A 72 4.32 -3.67 -3.60
CA ILE A 72 4.17 -3.41 -2.16
C ILE A 72 4.09 -1.91 -1.89
N ALA A 73 5.00 -1.12 -2.47
CA ALA A 73 5.00 0.34 -2.34
C ALA A 73 3.70 0.97 -2.89
N ALA A 74 3.24 0.51 -4.06
CA ALA A 74 2.00 0.96 -4.66
C ALA A 74 0.78 0.60 -3.81
N ALA A 75 0.73 -0.63 -3.28
CA ALA A 75 -0.32 -1.07 -2.37
C ALA A 75 -0.34 -0.22 -1.08
N GLY A 76 0.83 0.04 -0.50
CA GLY A 76 0.96 0.92 0.66
C GLY A 76 0.50 2.35 0.41
N TYR A 77 0.74 2.89 -0.79
CA TYR A 77 0.27 4.22 -1.17
C TYR A 77 -1.23 4.28 -1.47
N ALA A 78 -1.77 3.25 -2.13
CA ALA A 78 -3.16 3.22 -2.59
C ALA A 78 -4.13 2.85 -1.46
N ALA A 79 -3.77 1.92 -0.58
CA ALA A 79 -4.69 1.39 0.43
C ALA A 79 -5.27 2.48 1.36
N PRO A 80 -4.50 3.41 1.95
CA PRO A 80 -5.04 4.47 2.80
C PRO A 80 -6.07 5.34 2.09
N LYS A 81 -5.80 5.70 0.83
CA LYS A 81 -6.72 6.52 0.01
C LYS A 81 -8.02 5.80 -0.30
N VAL A 82 -7.95 4.50 -0.58
CA VAL A 82 -9.14 3.68 -0.80
C VAL A 82 -9.97 3.62 0.49
N PHE A 83 -9.33 3.42 1.65
CA PHE A 83 -10.04 3.40 2.93
C PHE A 83 -10.69 4.74 3.25
N GLU A 84 -10.00 5.86 3.00
CA GLU A 84 -10.54 7.21 3.17
C GLU A 84 -11.77 7.43 2.30
N HIS A 85 -11.69 7.07 1.02
CA HIS A 85 -12.82 7.23 0.09
C HIS A 85 -14.02 6.33 0.44
N VAL A 86 -13.75 5.09 0.87
CA VAL A 86 -14.81 4.17 1.33
C VAL A 86 -15.46 4.70 2.62
N ALA A 87 -14.67 5.26 3.54
CA ALA A 87 -15.19 5.88 4.75
C ALA A 87 -16.05 7.11 4.44
N GLU A 88 -15.68 7.92 3.45
CA GLU A 88 -16.47 9.07 2.97
C GLU A 88 -17.84 8.65 2.43
N ILE A 89 -17.89 7.56 1.65
CA ILE A 89 -19.14 7.03 1.08
C ILE A 89 -20.06 6.47 2.17
N ILE A 90 -19.52 5.69 3.09
CA ILE A 90 -20.30 5.05 4.18
C ILE A 90 -20.71 6.10 5.23
N GLY A 91 -19.87 7.12 5.42
CA GLY A 91 -20.03 8.16 6.43
C GLY A 91 -21.05 9.24 6.10
N HIS A 92 -21.88 9.11 5.06
CA HIS A 92 -23.03 9.99 4.80
C HIS A 92 -24.29 9.43 5.50
N PRO A 93 -24.67 9.91 6.70
CA PRO A 93 -26.00 9.65 7.21
C PRO A 93 -26.97 10.45 6.34
N ARG A 94 -28.03 9.82 5.84
CA ARG A 94 -29.18 10.50 5.25
C ARG A 94 -29.79 11.43 6.30
N SER A 95 -29.33 12.68 6.36
CA SER A 95 -29.85 13.69 7.27
C SER A 95 -31.27 14.07 6.85
N GLY A 96 -32.24 13.49 7.55
CA GLY A 96 -33.54 14.08 7.88
C GLY A 96 -34.32 14.74 6.75
N ASP A 97 -35.21 13.97 6.11
CA ASP A 97 -36.40 14.55 5.52
C ASP A 97 -37.25 15.09 6.70
N HIS A 98 -37.18 16.40 6.91
CA HIS A 98 -37.89 17.08 7.98
C HIS A 98 -39.39 16.88 7.78
N ILE A 99 -39.98 16.12 8.71
CA ILE A 99 -41.42 16.09 9.00
C ILE A 99 -41.91 17.54 9.10
N LYS A 100 -42.56 18.05 8.05
CA LYS A 100 -43.44 19.22 8.16
C LYS A 100 -44.80 18.72 8.64
N ALA A 101 -44.97 18.72 9.96
CA ALA A 101 -46.28 18.83 10.56
C ALA A 101 -46.78 20.27 10.37
N ALA A 102 -47.89 20.42 9.66
CA ALA A 102 -48.74 21.61 9.66
C ALA A 102 -50.19 21.14 9.66
#